data_AF-A0A350XGZ2-F1
#
_entry.id   AF-A0A350XGZ2-F1
#
_cell.length_a   1.000
_cell.length_b   1.000
_cell.length_c   1.000
_cell.angle_alpha   90.00
_cell.angle_beta   90.00
_cell.angle_gamma   90.00
#
_symmetry.space_group_name_H-M   'P 1'
#
loop_
_entity.id
_entity.type
_entity.pdbx_description
1 polymer ?
#
loop_
_entity_poly.entity_id
_entity_poly.type
_entity_poly.pdbx_seq_one_letter_code
_entity_poly.pdbx_strand_id
1 'polypeptide(L)' 'MITVSIEFPETVFDSLGQEPDEFVKEMRVVAAVKWYELGKISESKAAEISGLNLGDFINV' A
#
# COMPACT_ATOMS: atom_id res chain seq x y z
N MET A 1 -15.76 1.57 -4.21
CA MET A 1 -14.55 1.98 -3.47
C MET A 1 -14.97 2.73 -2.22
N ILE A 2 -14.18 2.63 -1.15
CA ILE A 2 -14.40 3.33 0.13
C ILE A 2 -13.22 4.28 0.32
N THR A 3 -13.50 5.52 0.73
CA THR A 3 -12.46 6.52 1.02
C THR A 3 -12.25 6.60 2.53
N VAL A 4 -10.98 6.54 2.94
CA VAL A 4 -10.54 6.71 4.33
C VAL A 4 -9.56 7.87 4.37
N SER A 5 -9.72 8.79 5.33
CA SER A 5 -8.77 9.88 5.57
C SER A 5 -7.82 9.50 6.69
N ILE A 6 -6.52 9.73 6.50
CA ILE A 6 -5.47 9.43 7.47
C ILE A 6 -4.59 10.67 7.57
N GLU A 7 -4.32 11.13 8.79
CA GLU A 7 -3.42 12.26 9.05
C GLU A 7 -2.00 11.75 9.25
N PHE A 8 -1.04 12.46 8.67
CA PHE A 8 0.39 12.21 8.83
C PHE A 8 1.09 13.49 9.29
N PRO A 9 2.25 13.38 9.96
CA PRO A 9 3.12 14.54 10.15
C PRO A 9 3.49 15.16 8.80
N GLU A 10 3.48 16.49 8.69
CA GLU A 10 3.81 17.20 7.44
C GLU A 10 5.19 16.79 6.89
N THR A 11 6.11 16.44 7.78
CA THR A 11 7.49 16.06 7.47
C THR A 11 7.63 14.68 6.84
N VAL A 12 6.57 13.87 6.74
CA VAL A 12 6.68 12.50 6.21
C VAL A 12 7.07 12.50 4.74
N PHE A 13 6.49 13.42 3.96
CA PHE A 13 6.73 13.56 2.53
C PHE A 13 8.16 14.05 2.27
N ASP A 14 8.63 15.00 3.07
CA ASP A 14 10.01 15.50 3.02
C ASP A 14 11.02 14.41 3.37
N SER A 15 10.72 13.60 4.40
CA SER A 15 11.63 12.55 4.88
C SER A 15 11.80 11.43 3.87
N LEU A 16 10.75 11.12 3.11
CA LEU A 16 10.76 10.08 2.08
C LEU A 16 11.08 10.62 0.69
N GLY A 17 11.04 11.95 0.49
CA GLY A 17 11.23 12.59 -0.80
C GLY A 17 10.14 12.22 -1.81
N GLN A 18 8.90 12.05 -1.34
CA GLN A 18 7.77 11.55 -2.13
C GLN A 18 6.62 12.54 -2.17
N GLU A 19 5.96 12.62 -3.32
CA GLU A 19 4.67 13.30 -3.43
C GLU A 19 3.56 12.47 -2.75
N PRO A 20 2.45 13.08 -2.28
CA PRO A 20 1.38 12.36 -1.56
C PRO A 20 0.82 11.15 -2.31
N ASP A 21 0.65 11.24 -3.63
CA ASP A 21 0.13 10.14 -4.44
C ASP A 21 1.10 8.95 -4.53
N GLU A 22 2.41 9.20 -4.53
CA GLU A 22 3.43 8.17 -4.55
C GLU A 22 3.50 7.46 -3.19
N PHE A 23 3.51 8.26 -2.11
CA PHE A 23 3.46 7.78 -0.74
C PHE A 23 2.26 6.86 -0.49
N VAL A 24 1.05 7.27 -0.91
CA VAL A 24 -0.16 6.45 -0.72
C VAL A 24 -0.10 5.15 -1.52
N LYS A 25 0.43 5.19 -2.75
CA LYS A 25 0.60 3.96 -3.56
C LYS A 25 1.56 2.99 -2.88
N GLU A 26 2.72 3.47 -2.43
CA GLU A 26 3.70 2.65 -1.72
C GLU A 26 3.11 2.10 -0.42
N MET A 27 2.46 2.94 0.39
CA MET A 27 1.85 2.54 1.65
C MET A 27 0.83 1.41 1.46
N ARG A 28 0.00 1.45 0.41
CA ARG A 28 -0.95 0.37 0.11
C ARG A 28 -0.25 -0.94 -0.22
N VAL A 29 0.85 -0.89 -0.99
CA VAL A 29 1.65 -2.08 -1.33
C VAL A 29 2.26 -2.67 -0.07
N VAL A 30 2.95 -1.86 0.74
CA VAL A 30 3.58 -2.29 2.00
C VAL A 30 2.55 -2.89 2.96
N ALA A 31 1.39 -2.26 3.11
CA ALA A 31 0.32 -2.77 3.97
C ALA A 31 -0.24 -4.10 3.44
N ALA A 32 -0.49 -4.21 2.13
CA ALA A 32 -0.98 -5.44 1.50
C ALA A 32 0.00 -6.61 1.68
N VAL A 33 1.29 -6.37 1.43
CA VAL A 33 2.36 -7.35 1.69
C VAL A 33 2.32 -7.78 3.14
N LYS A 34 2.27 -6.82 4.08
CA LYS A 34 2.32 -7.17 5.50
C LYS A 34 1.11 -7.98 5.95
N TRP A 35 -0.08 -7.66 5.47
CA TRP A 35 -1.28 -8.43 5.80
C TRP A 35 -1.29 -9.82 5.17
N TYR A 36 -0.74 -9.97 3.97
CA TYR A 36 -0.56 -11.27 3.33
C TYR A 36 0.47 -12.14 4.09
N GLU A 37 1.64 -11.59 4.42
CA GLU A 37 2.67 -12.26 5.23
C GLU A 37 2.11 -12.78 6.56
N LEU A 38 1.23 -11.98 7.19
CA LEU A 38 0.58 -12.34 8.45
C LEU A 38 -0.59 -13.32 8.29
N GLY A 39 -0.90 -13.75 7.06
CA GLY A 39 -2.02 -14.66 6.76
C GLY A 39 -3.41 -14.04 6.98
N LYS A 40 -3.51 -12.71 7.08
CA LYS A 40 -4.79 -12.02 7.34
C LYS A 40 -5.67 -11.90 6.11
N ILE A 41 -5.06 -11.89 4.93
CA ILE A 41 -5.73 -11.76 3.63
C ILE A 41 -5.14 -12.75 2.63
N SER A 42 -5.91 -13.11 1.61
CA SER A 42 -5.40 -13.90 0.48
C SER A 42 -4.49 -13.08 -0.43
N GLU A 43 -3.67 -13.76 -1.22
CA GLU A 43 -2.84 -13.14 -2.27
C GLU A 43 -3.68 -12.28 -3.24
N SER A 44 -4.83 -12.80 -3.69
CA SER A 44 -5.76 -12.06 -4.56
C SER A 44 -6.27 -10.77 -3.93
N LYS A 45 -6.54 -10.79 -2.61
CA LYS A 45 -6.98 -9.61 -1.87
C LYS A 45 -5.83 -8.63 -1.65
N ALA A 46 -4.61 -9.12 -1.46
CA ALA A 46 -3.43 -8.28 -1.34
C ALA A 46 -3.09 -7.55 -2.65
N ALA A 47 -3.17 -8.24 -3.79
CA ALA A 47 -3.06 -7.62 -5.11
C ALA A 47 -4.11 -6.51 -5.30
N GLU A 48 -5.39 -6.80 -5.00
CA GLU A 48 -6.48 -5.81 -5.07
C GLU A 48 -6.21 -4.57 -4.20
N ILE A 49 -5.75 -4.75 -2.95
CA ILE A 49 -5.48 -3.64 -2.01
C ILE A 49 -4.27 -2.81 -2.46
N SER A 50 -3.20 -3.46 -2.93
CA SER A 50 -2.00 -2.79 -3.43
C SER A 50 -2.29 -1.92 -4.67
N GLY A 51 -3.32 -2.28 -5.43
CA GLY A 51 -3.65 -1.69 -6.73
C GLY A 51 -2.79 -2.26 -7.86
N LEU A 52 -2.07 -3.35 -7.62
CA LEU A 52 -1.29 -4.10 -8.61
C LEU A 52 -2.15 -5.21 -9.21
N ASN A 53 -1.79 -5.67 -10.40
CA ASN A 53 -2.32 -6.94 -10.89
C ASN A 53 -1.69 -8.11 -10.10
N LEU A 54 -2.29 -9.30 -10.18
CA LEU A 54 -1.84 -10.46 -9.39
C LEU A 54 -0.38 -10.85 -9.70
N GLY A 55 0.01 -10.80 -10.98
CA GLY A 55 1.37 -11.13 -11.40
C GLY A 55 2.39 -10.15 -10.86
N ASP A 56 2.09 -8.86 -10.88
CA ASP A 56 2.96 -7.81 -10.35
C ASP A 56 3.11 -7.94 -8.84
N PHE A 57 2.02 -8.28 -8.11
CA PHE A 57 2.05 -8.42 -6.66
C PHE A 57 2.99 -9.55 -6.18
N ILE A 58 3.04 -10.68 -6.89
CA ILE A 58 3.93 -11.80 -6.54
C ILE A 58 5.42 -11.44 -6.76
N ASN A 59 5.70 -10.42 -7.56
CA ASN A 59 7.05 -9.94 -7.84
C ASN A 59 7.45 -8.70 -7.03
N VAL A 60 6.63 -8.30 -6.04
CA VAL A 60 6.93 -7.21 -5.09
C VAL A 60 8.09 -7.60 -4.17
#